data_AF-A0AAW4C8P0-F1
#
_entry.id   AF-A0AAW4C8P0-F1
#
_cell.length_a   1.000
_cell.length_b   1.000
_cell.length_c   1.000
_cell.angle_alpha   90.00
_cell.angle_beta   90.00
_cell.angle_gamma   90.00
#
_symmetry.space_group_name_H-M   'P 1'
#
loop_
_entity.id
_entity.type
_entity.pdbx_description
1 polymer ?
#
loop_
_entity_poly.entity_id
_entity_poly.type
_entity_poly.pdbx_seq_one_letter_code
_entity_poly.pdbx_strand_id
1 'polypeptide(L)' 'MKDLLKIIQQQSATIDSLTNELALLREQVAYLTQKLYGKSSEKSVCPSGQVSLFEEEASSDEDGEVPS' A
#
# COMPACT_ATOMS: atom_id res chain seq x y z
N MET A 1 -34.07 -33.39 12.43
CA MET A 1 -33.02 -32.92 13.36
C MET A 1 -31.61 -33.25 12.85
N LYS A 2 -31.33 -34.48 12.39
CA LYS A 2 -30.02 -34.85 11.79
C LYS A 2 -29.66 -34.06 10.53
N ASP A 3 -30.62 -33.82 9.64
CA ASP A 3 -30.37 -33.05 8.41
C ASP A 3 -30.09 -31.58 8.69
N LEU A 4 -30.75 -31.00 9.69
CA LEU A 4 -30.48 -29.64 10.14
C LEU A 4 -29.05 -29.50 10.68
N LEU A 5 -28.58 -30.47 11.48
CA LEU A 5 -27.19 -30.51 11.95
C LEU A 5 -26.19 -30.62 10.80
N LYS A 6 -26.50 -31.44 9.79
CA LYS A 6 -25.66 -31.57 8.58
C LYS A 6 -25.56 -30.27 7.80
N ILE A 7 -26.68 -29.56 7.64
CA ILE A 7 -26.73 -28.25 6.97
C ILE A 7 -25.90 -27.23 7.75
N ILE A 8 -26.03 -27.17 9.08
CA ILE A 8 -25.26 -26.25 9.92
C ILE A 8 -23.75 -26.52 9.80
N GLN A 9 -23.34 -27.79 9.83
CA GLN A 9 -21.92 -28.17 9.66
C GLN A 9 -21.38 -27.76 8.30
N GLN A 10 -22.14 -28.00 7.24
CA GLN A 10 -21.75 -27.62 5.88
C GLN A 10 -21.66 -26.09 5.72
N GLN A 11 -22.60 -25.35 6.32
CA GLN A 11 -22.58 -23.89 6.33
C GLN A 11 -21.36 -23.36 7.10
N SER A 12 -21.04 -23.93 8.26
CA SER A 12 -19.85 -23.55 9.04
C SER A 12 -18.57 -23.74 8.22
N ALA A 13 -18.39 -24.92 7.61
CA ALA A 13 -17.22 -25.20 6.77
C ALA A 13 -17.12 -24.24 5.58
N THR A 14 -18.26 -23.88 4.99
CA THR A 14 -18.32 -22.91 3.89
C THR A 14 -17.91 -21.51 4.35
N ILE A 15 -18.42 -21.07 5.49
CA ILE A 15 -18.07 -19.77 6.10
C ILE A 15 -16.58 -19.70 6.41
N ASP A 16 -16.00 -20.76 6.98
CA ASP A 16 -14.58 -20.82 7.30
C ASP A 16 -13.72 -20.71 6.03
N SER A 17 -14.09 -21.45 4.98
CA SER A 17 -13.40 -21.38 3.67
C SER A 17 -13.45 -19.98 3.07
N LEU A 18 -14.63 -19.36 3.04
CA LEU A 18 -14.81 -18.02 2.49
C LEU A 18 -14.08 -16.95 3.31
N THR A 19 -14.04 -17.11 4.64
CA THR A 19 -13.32 -16.19 5.53
C THR A 19 -11.82 -16.22 5.27
N ASN A 20 -11.25 -17.41 5.07
CA ASN A 20 -9.84 -17.58 4.74
C ASN A 20 -9.49 -16.98 3.37
N GLU A 21 -10.33 -17.21 2.36
CA GLU A 21 -10.13 -16.63 1.03
C GLU A 21 -10.19 -15.09 1.07
N LEU A 22 -11.14 -14.53 1.82
CA LEU A 22 -11.29 -13.09 2.00
C LEU A 22 -10.07 -12.48 2.70
N ALA A 23 -9.54 -13.14 3.74
CA ALA A 23 -8.32 -12.70 4.42
C ALA A 23 -7.12 -12.68 3.46
N LEU A 24 -6.95 -13.74 2.67
CA LEU A 24 -5.88 -13.84 1.68
C LEU A 24 -6.00 -12.75 0.60
N LEU A 25 -7.20 -12.50 0.09
CA LEU A 25 -7.43 -11.45 -0.91
C LEU A 25 -7.11 -10.06 -0.34
N ARG A 26 -7.47 -9.79 0.92
CA ARG A 26 -7.11 -8.52 1.58
C ARG A 26 -5.60 -8.35 1.70
N GLU A 27 -4.87 -9.41 2.04
CA GLU A 27 -3.41 -9.39 2.09
C GLU A 27 -2.81 -9.09 0.71
N GLN A 28 -3.30 -9.75 -0.33
CA GLN A 28 -2.83 -9.52 -1.70
C GLN A 28 -3.10 -8.08 -2.17
N VAL A 29 -4.29 -7.54 -1.89
CA VAL A 29 -4.62 -6.15 -2.22
C VAL A 29 -3.68 -5.20 -1.49
N ALA A 30 -3.42 -5.42 -0.20
CA ALA A 30 -2.48 -4.61 0.57
C ALA A 30 -1.07 -4.66 -0.04
N TYR A 31 -0.58 -5.87 -0.36
CA TYR A 31 0.73 -6.07 -0.97
C TYR A 31 0.86 -5.38 -2.33
N LEU A 32 -0.12 -5.57 -3.22
CA LEU A 32 -0.10 -4.96 -4.54
C LEU A 32 -0.23 -3.43 -4.46
N THR A 33 -1.05 -2.92 -3.54
CA THR A 33 -1.17 -1.48 -3.28
C THR A 33 0.16 -0.91 -2.80
N GLN A 34 0.82 -1.57 -1.85
CA GLN A 34 2.16 -1.19 -1.40
C GLN A 34 3.21 -1.34 -2.52
N LYS A 35 3.07 -2.30 -3.43
CA LYS A 35 4.00 -2.44 -4.55
C LYS A 35 3.85 -1.32 -5.58
N LEU A 36 2.62 -0.87 -5.83
CA LEU A 36 2.31 0.19 -6.79
C LEU A 36 2.60 1.59 -6.24
N TYR A 37 2.30 1.81 -4.97
CA TYR A 37 2.31 3.14 -4.34
C TYR A 37 3.19 3.23 -3.09
N GLY A 38 3.71 2.11 -2.60
CA GLY A 38 4.69 2.12 -1.52
C GLY A 38 5.96 2.75 -2.05
N LYS A 39 6.34 3.85 -1.40
CA LYS A 39 7.50 4.68 -1.73
C LYS A 39 8.67 3.78 -2.12
N SER A 40 9.14 3.92 -3.37
CA SER A 40 10.42 3.34 -3.77
C SER A 40 11.43 3.74 -2.72
N SER A 41 12.01 2.74 -2.05
CA SER A 41 13.27 2.95 -1.34
C SER A 41 14.34 3.17 -2.40
N GLU A 42 14.25 4.29 -3.11
CA GLU A 42 15.44 4.91 -3.66
C GLU A 42 16.23 5.30 -2.42
N LYS A 43 17.35 4.63 -2.16
CA LYS A 43 18.38 5.22 -1.32
C LYS A 43 18.68 6.57 -1.96
N SER A 44 18.05 7.64 -1.48
CA SER A 44 18.41 9.00 -1.85
C SER A 44 19.76 9.25 -1.19
N VAL A 45 20.82 8.76 -1.83
CA VAL A 45 22.10 9.43 -1.71
C VAL A 45 21.90 10.74 -2.46
N CYS A 46 21.28 11.73 -1.81
CA CYS A 46 21.37 13.09 -2.30
C CYS A 46 22.86 13.43 -2.23
N PRO A 47 23.53 13.66 -3.37
CA PRO A 47 24.87 14.21 -3.33
C PRO A 47 24.80 15.54 -2.57
N SER A 48 25.81 15.81 -1.73
CA SER A 48 25.82 17.05 -0.93
C SER A 48 25.62 18.26 -1.85
N GLY A 49 24.56 19.02 -1.63
CA GLY A 49 24.23 20.20 -2.45
C GLY A 49 23.04 20.07 -3.39
N GLN A 50 22.34 18.93 -3.45
CA GLN A 50 21.02 18.85 -4.10
C GLN A 50 19.87 18.92 -3.09
N VAL A 51 18.89 19.77 -3.38
CA VAL A 51 17.58 19.80 -2.69
C VAL A 51 16.65 18.78 -3.35
N SER A 52 16.01 17.93 -2.56
CA SER A 52 15.07 16.94 -3.08
C SER A 52 13.75 17.61 -3.41
N LEU A 53 13.32 17.56 -4.68
CA LEU A 53 12.07 18.18 -5.16
C LEU A 53 10.78 17.52 -4.61
N PHE A 54 10.90 16.36 -3.99
CA PHE A 54 9.80 15.66 -3.32
C PHE A 54 9.89 15.80 -1.79
N GLU A 55 10.89 16.53 -1.30
CA GLU A 55 11.01 16.91 0.10
C GLU A 55 10.29 18.25 0.25
N GLU A 56 9.00 18.14 0.53
CA GLU A 56 8.13 19.29 0.78
C GLU A 56 8.53 19.93 2.12
N GLU A 57 9.58 20.76 2.09
CA GLU A 57 9.71 21.91 2.97
C GLU A 57 10.40 23.07 2.24
N ALA A 58 9.59 24.10 2.04
CA ALA A 58 9.80 25.28 1.23
C ALA A 58 10.69 26.32 1.94
N SER A 59 11.10 27.31 1.13
CA SER A 59 11.73 28.60 1.48
C SER A 59 13.26 28.62 1.56
N SER A 60 13.88 29.38 0.64
CA SER A 60 14.65 30.60 0.95
C SER A 60 15.28 31.18 -0.33
N ASP A 61 14.61 32.20 -0.87
CA ASP A 61 15.14 33.50 -1.32
C ASP A 61 16.30 33.64 -2.35
N GLU A 62 15.95 34.40 -3.40
CA GLU A 62 16.72 35.43 -4.12
C GLU A 62 17.29 35.14 -5.53
N ASP A 63 16.64 35.85 -6.48
CA ASP A 63 17.19 36.64 -7.59
C ASP A 63 17.78 35.93 -8.83
N GLY A 64 16.96 35.85 -9.88
CA GLY A 64 17.34 35.36 -11.21
C GLY A 64 17.16 36.44 -12.28
N GLU A 65 18.20 37.23 -12.51
CA GLU A 65 18.34 38.13 -13.67
C GLU A 65 18.34 37.32 -14.98
N VAL A 66 17.48 37.70 -15.95
CA VAL A 66 17.24 36.97 -17.20
C VAL A 66 18.14 37.55 -18.31
N PRO A 67 18.97 36.76 -19.04
CA PRO A 67 19.81 37.32 -20.09
C PRO A 67 19.07 37.45 -21.44
N SER A 68 19.43 38.55 -22.13
CA SER A 68 18.78 39.24 -23.28
C SER A 68 18.48 38.46 -24.55
#